data_AF-R6A333-F1
#
_entry.id   AF-R6A333-F1
#
_cell.length_a   1.000
_cell.length_b   1.000
_cell.length_c   1.000
_cell.angle_alpha   90.00
_cell.angle_beta   90.00
_cell.angle_gamma   90.00
#
_symmetry.space_group_name_H-M   'P 1'
#
loop_
_entity.id
_entity.type
_entity.pdbx_description
1 polymer ?
#
loop_
_entity_poly.entity_id
_entity_poly.type
_entity_poly.pdbx_seq_one_letter_code
_entity_poly.pdbx_strand_id
1 'polypeptide(L)' 'MKQGGLLQDIAAVLDSVCGPWLNLFRRFIPPMGGIDFSPVVAIIALQLVQRLVLQLLIGILV' A
#
# COMPACT_ATOMS: atom_id res chain seq x y z
N MET A 1 0.65 29.78 -6.14
CA MET A 1 1.96 29.55 -6.79
C MET A 1 2.37 28.12 -6.49
N LYS A 2 1.98 27.12 -7.29
CA LYS A 2 2.55 25.77 -7.15
C LYS A 2 3.89 25.80 -7.88
N GLN A 3 4.98 26.01 -7.14
CA GLN A 3 6.33 25.74 -7.66
C GLN A 3 6.55 24.21 -7.70
N GLY A 4 5.67 23.52 -8.41
CA GLY A 4 5.59 22.07 -8.50
C GLY A 4 6.74 21.52 -9.32
N GLY A 5 7.81 21.06 -8.68
CA GLY A 5 8.78 20.22 -9.39
C GLY A 5 8.11 18.91 -9.82
N LEU A 6 8.57 18.30 -10.91
CA LEU A 6 8.04 17.03 -11.45
C LEU A 6 7.93 15.93 -10.37
N LEU A 7 8.82 15.94 -9.39
CA LEU A 7 8.79 15.04 -8.24
C LEU A 7 7.53 15.19 -7.36
N GLN A 8 7.05 16.42 -7.17
CA GLN A 8 5.88 16.70 -6.34
C GLN A 8 4.59 16.28 -7.06
N ASP A 9 4.55 16.41 -8.38
CA ASP A 9 3.43 15.93 -9.18
C ASP A 9 3.38 14.39 -9.16
N ILE A 10 4.53 13.71 -9.32
CA ILE A 10 4.61 12.25 -9.18
C ILE A 10 4.19 11.82 -7.77
N ALA A 11 4.67 12.50 -6.73
CA ALA A 11 4.31 12.17 -5.35
C ALA A 11 2.81 12.33 -5.10
N ALA A 12 2.17 13.38 -5.63
CA ALA A 12 0.74 13.59 -5.50
C ALA A 12 -0.08 12.49 -6.22
N VAL A 13 0.36 12.07 -7.41
CA VAL A 13 -0.27 10.95 -8.13
C VAL A 13 -0.11 9.65 -7.34
N LEU A 14 1.11 9.34 -6.87
CA LEU A 14 1.36 8.15 -6.06
C LEU A 14 0.53 8.14 -4.77
N ASP A 15 0.42 9.27 -4.08
CA ASP A 15 -0.39 9.38 -2.87
C ASP A 15 -1.89 9.23 -3.17
N SER A 16 -2.38 9.74 -4.32
CA SER A 16 -3.78 9.53 -4.71
C SER A 16 -4.12 8.06 -5.02
N VAL A 17 -3.17 7.32 -5.61
CA VAL A 17 -3.37 5.92 -6.00
C VAL A 17 -3.14 4.98 -4.81
N CYS A 18 -2.04 5.17 -4.08
CA CYS A 18 -1.65 4.31 -2.97
C CYS A 18 -2.31 4.72 -1.64
N GLY A 19 -2.71 5.98 -1.49
CA GLY A 19 -3.24 6.56 -0.26
C GLY A 19 -4.42 5.79 0.34
N PRO A 20 -5.45 5.39 -0.42
CA PRO A 20 -6.56 4.59 0.12
C PRO A 20 -6.09 3.27 0.72
N TRP A 21 -5.18 2.56 0.04
CA TRP A 21 -4.61 1.30 0.51
C TRP A 21 -3.73 1.51 1.74
N LEU A 22 -2.83 2.51 1.72
CA LEU A 22 -1.94 2.81 2.85
C LEU A 22 -2.70 3.33 4.07
N ASN A 23 -3.78 4.09 3.89
CA ASN A 23 -4.61 4.61 4.98
C ASN A 23 -5.31 3.51 5.77
N LEU A 24 -5.63 2.36 5.15
CA LEU A 24 -6.10 1.18 5.88
C LEU A 24 -5.06 0.71 6.90
N PHE A 25 -3.79 0.64 6.50
CA PHE A 25 -2.70 0.15 7.37
C PHE A 25 -2.19 1.20 8.36
N ARG A 26 -2.25 2.50 8.03
CA ARG A 26 -1.90 3.60 8.95
C ARG A 26 -2.74 3.61 10.23
N ARG A 27 -3.95 3.03 10.20
CA ARG A 27 -4.82 2.88 11.40
C ARG A 27 -4.32 1.81 12.36
N PHE A 28 -3.62 0.79 11.85
CA PHE A 28 -3.08 -0.30 12.66
C PHE A 28 -1.63 -0.06 13.07
N ILE A 29 -0.87 0.67 12.25
CA ILE A 29 0.55 0.95 12.48
C ILE A 29 0.73 2.47 12.46
N PRO A 30 0.78 3.11 13.63
CA PRO A 30 1.04 4.55 13.70
C PRO A 30 2.44 4.86 13.12
N PRO A 31 2.64 6.04 12.51
CA PRO A 31 3.95 6.47 12.06
C PRO A 31 4.91 6.52 13.25
N MET A 32 6.01 5.77 13.19
CA MET A 32 7.01 5.76 14.24
C MET A 32 8.14 6.70 13.86
N GLY A 33 8.31 7.79 14.62
CA GLY A 33 9.42 8.73 14.42
C GLY A 33 9.35 9.52 13.10
N GLY A 34 8.15 9.74 12.54
CA GLY A 34 7.96 10.50 11.29
C GLY A 34 8.19 9.70 10.01
N ILE A 35 8.44 8.39 10.11
CA ILE A 35 8.54 7.48 8.97
C ILE A 35 7.30 6.58 8.91
N ASP A 36 6.72 6.46 7.72
CA ASP A 36 5.57 5.61 7.44
C ASP A 36 6.02 4.18 7.14
N PHE A 37 5.77 3.26 8.07
CA PHE A 37 5.99 1.82 7.87
C PHE A 37 4.78 1.12 7.23
N SER A 38 3.67 1.84 7.04
CA SER A 38 2.46 1.32 6.40
C SER A 38 2.68 0.72 5.02
N PRO A 39 3.59 1.21 4.14
CA PRO A 39 3.81 0.60 2.83
C PRO A 39 4.42 -0.80 2.91
N VAL A 40 5.35 -1.03 3.83
CA VAL A 40 5.98 -2.35 4.01
C VAL A 40 4.92 -3.38 4.39
N VAL A 41 4.07 -3.04 5.35
CA VAL A 41 3.00 -3.95 5.82
C VAL A 41 1.93 -4.13 4.76
N ALA A 42 1.58 -3.07 4.04
CA ALA A 42 0.63 -3.14 2.93
C ALA A 42 1.07 -4.13 1.84
N ILE A 43 2.38 -4.17 1.52
CA ILE A 43 2.94 -5.12 0.55
C ILE A 43 2.92 -6.55 1.11
N ILE A 44 3.34 -6.75 2.37
CA ILE A 44 3.32 -8.07 3.01
C ILE A 44 1.91 -8.64 3.03
N ALA A 45 0.93 -7.83 3.44
CA ALA A 45 -0.48 -8.21 3.44
C ALA A 45 -0.96 -8.60 2.04
N LEU A 46 -0.61 -7.83 1.01
CA LEU A 46 -0.96 -8.12 -0.37
C LEU A 46 -0.38 -9.46 -0.85
N GLN A 47 0.87 -9.77 -0.50
CA GLN A 47 1.51 -11.04 -0.82
C GLN A 47 0.81 -12.23 -0.14
N LEU A 48 0.40 -12.08 1.12
CA LEU A 48 -0.34 -13.12 1.83
C LEU A 48 -1.71 -13.36 1.20
N VAL A 49 -2.44 -12.29 0.88
CA VAL A 49 -3.73 -12.38 0.19
C VAL A 49 -3.56 -13.07 -1.17
N GLN A 50 -2.55 -12.68 -1.96
CA GLN A 50 -2.26 -13.32 -3.24
C GLN A 50 -2.05 -14.83 -3.10
N ARG A 51 -1.21 -15.25 -2.13
CA ARG A 51 -0.95 -16.69 -1.89
C ARG A 51 -2.22 -17.43 -1.50
N LEU A 52 -3.02 -16.85 -0.60
CA LEU A 52 -4.26 -17.46 -0.13
C LEU A 52 -5.27 -17.59 -1.27
N VAL A 53 -5.45 -16.55 -2.08
CA VAL A 53 -6.33 -16.57 -3.25
C VAL A 53 -5.88 -17.65 -4.24
N LEU A 54 -4.59 -17.71 -4.57
CA LEU A 54 -4.06 -18.73 -5.49
C LEU A 54 -4.25 -20.15 -4.94
N GLN A 55 -4.00 -20.37 -3.64
CA GLN A 55 -4.21 -21.67 -3.01
C GLN A 55 -5.68 -22.09 -3.04
N LEU A 56 -6.61 -21.18 -2.75
CA LEU A 56 -8.04 -21.48 -2.83
C LEU A 56 -8.48 -21.79 -4.26
N LEU A 57 -8.03 -21.00 -5.24
CA LEU A 57 -8.36 -21.24 -6.65
C LEU A 57 -7.84 -22.59 -7.14
N ILE A 58 -6.59 -22.94 -6.82
CA ILE A 58 -6.01 -24.24 -7.16
C ILE A 58 -6.72 -25.37 -6.42
N GLY A 59 -6.99 -25.20 -5.13
CA GLY A 59 -7.66 -26.22 -4.30
C GLY A 59 -9.13 -26.43 -4.64
N ILE A 60 -9.80 -25.48 -5.31
CA ILE A 60 -11.15 -25.65 -5.86
C ILE A 60 -11.11 -26.34 -7.23
N LEU A 61 -10.04 -26.14 -8.00
CA LEU A 61 -9.90 -26.69 -9.35
C LEU A 61 -9.46 -28.17 -9.37
N VAL A 62 -8.79 -28.63 -8.30
CA VAL A 62 -8.34 -30.01 -8.10
C VAL A 62 -9.38 -30.78 -7.28
#